data_AF-A0A7C7T1S3-F1
#
_entry.id   AF-A0A7C7T1S3-F1
#
_cell.length_a   1.000
_cell.length_b   1.000
_cell.length_c   1.000
_cell.angle_alpha   90.00
_cell.angle_beta   90.00
_cell.angle_gamma   90.00
#
_symmetry.space_group_name_H-M   'P 1'
#
loop_
_entity.id
_entity.type
_entity.pdbx_description
1 polymer ?
#
loop_
_entity_poly.entity_id
_entity_poly.type
_entity_poly.pdbx_seq_one_letter_code
_entity_poly.pdbx_strand_id
1 'polypeptide(L)'
;MKPAERSGRSVFEVVDVKSDGDLSARAAAEMAWRAVEDSRGYGETLVVWMFDDSPGARSLVSEVSDYIANRYERDRIVEGRQPLRTAVGQFSETVTWHLEEPTTENAKAAEAIRSVSSSGSEREVTFAAVAECIDHFKTTRLKFGVKTLFVLVTDETGDDWEMVDDLVGKVSRYQMPVYVIGSPAPFGYRYYGEDRDKQYGPESRGLEMIKLSNWGGDVAMDVVDSGFGPFALEWLCRESGGVFMSVRPEGGRFVGAVGSSWPNGASVRFPKDTMVRYAPDYVSAEEYQQLLASNKAISALAAAAKIGRQEMMSYPQLNFKSQNEAALARSLTEAQKSAARLGPQVNRMYDTLKEGQRHRDDITSPRWQAAFDLSFGRSCAAKVRVNGYNSMLAALKRGMTFEDPNSTMWVLESDNTISVATSLQNLSDRARLLLQRVIDEHPNTPWAMMADRELQTPIGWKWTER
;
A
#
# COMPACT_ATOMS: atom_id res chain seq x y z
N MET A 1 -47.48 8.19 12.61
CA MET A 1 -46.87 8.16 11.27
C MET A 1 -45.38 7.89 11.44
N LYS A 2 -44.93 6.65 11.21
CA LYS A 2 -43.50 6.35 10.97
C LYS A 2 -43.25 6.52 9.47
N PRO A 3 -42.10 7.10 9.08
CA PRO A 3 -41.01 6.29 8.49
C PRO A 3 -39.62 6.85 8.88
N ALA A 4 -38.46 6.21 8.70
CA ALA A 4 -38.05 4.92 8.16
C ALA A 4 -36.70 4.54 8.79
N GLU A 5 -36.46 3.24 8.93
CA GLU A 5 -35.14 2.64 9.11
C GLU A 5 -34.17 3.14 8.04
N ARG A 6 -32.99 3.60 8.43
CA ARG A 6 -31.81 3.56 7.56
C ARG A 6 -30.89 2.48 8.11
N SER A 7 -30.97 1.31 7.49
CA SER A 7 -29.98 0.26 7.68
C SER A 7 -28.61 0.79 7.25
N GLY A 8 -27.60 0.60 8.08
CA GLY A 8 -26.20 0.89 7.74
C GLY A 8 -25.72 -0.02 6.62
N ARG A 9 -25.96 0.39 5.37
CA ARG A 9 -25.22 -0.11 4.21
C ARG A 9 -24.09 0.88 3.94
N SER A 10 -22.85 0.38 4.01
CA SER A 10 -21.69 1.00 3.37
C SER A 10 -22.09 1.52 1.99
N VAL A 11 -21.76 2.78 1.69
CA VAL A 11 -22.00 3.41 0.37
C VAL A 11 -21.07 2.80 -0.70
N PHE A 12 -20.05 2.05 -0.27
CA PHE A 12 -19.22 1.27 -1.16
C PHE A 12 -19.88 -0.10 -1.34
N GLU A 13 -20.38 -0.37 -2.56
CA GLU A 13 -20.28 -1.72 -3.08
C GLU A 13 -18.81 -2.11 -2.96
N VAL A 14 -18.52 -3.12 -2.15
CA VAL A 14 -17.34 -3.94 -2.41
C VAL A 14 -17.57 -4.45 -3.82
N VAL A 15 -16.99 -3.75 -4.80
CA VAL A 15 -17.12 -4.08 -6.20
C VAL A 15 -16.77 -5.56 -6.28
N ASP A 16 -17.72 -6.37 -6.72
CA ASP A 16 -17.49 -7.78 -6.99
C ASP A 16 -16.28 -7.83 -7.93
N VAL A 17 -15.13 -8.29 -7.40
CA VAL A 17 -13.78 -8.13 -7.97
C VAL A 17 -13.57 -9.05 -9.19
N LYS A 18 -14.64 -9.33 -9.91
CA LYS A 18 -14.68 -10.23 -11.06
C LYS A 18 -14.47 -9.53 -12.39
N SER A 19 -14.44 -8.21 -12.43
CA SER A 19 -14.10 -7.48 -13.65
C SER A 19 -12.61 -7.06 -13.63
N ASP A 20 -11.78 -7.88 -14.28
CA ASP A 20 -10.43 -7.58 -14.82
C ASP A 20 -9.17 -7.65 -13.92
N GLY A 21 -9.20 -8.15 -12.68
CA GLY A 21 -8.14 -7.81 -11.71
C GLY A 21 -7.20 -8.87 -11.14
N ASP A 22 -7.54 -10.16 -11.15
CA ASP A 22 -6.68 -11.20 -10.56
C ASP A 22 -5.73 -11.77 -11.59
N LEU A 23 -4.53 -11.20 -11.66
CA LEU A 23 -3.42 -11.86 -12.34
C LEU A 23 -2.91 -12.97 -11.43
N SER A 24 -3.28 -14.21 -11.75
CA SER A 24 -2.51 -15.38 -11.31
C SER A 24 -1.09 -15.29 -11.87
N ALA A 25 -0.13 -16.00 -11.27
CA ALA A 25 1.24 -15.99 -11.78
C ALA A 25 1.27 -16.49 -13.22
N ARG A 26 0.46 -17.50 -13.55
CA ARG A 26 0.21 -17.94 -14.92
C ARG A 26 -0.28 -16.84 -15.87
N ALA A 27 -1.25 -16.02 -15.46
CA ALA A 27 -1.77 -14.94 -16.31
C ALA A 27 -0.72 -13.85 -16.55
N ALA A 28 0.07 -13.51 -15.52
CA ALA A 28 1.20 -12.59 -15.65
C ALA A 28 2.30 -13.16 -16.56
N ALA A 29 2.62 -14.45 -16.43
CA ALA A 29 3.57 -15.14 -17.32
C ALA A 29 3.09 -15.14 -18.78
N GLU A 30 1.78 -15.30 -19.02
CA GLU A 30 1.20 -15.18 -20.36
C GLU A 30 1.34 -13.76 -20.93
N MET A 31 1.11 -12.73 -20.11
CA MET A 31 1.31 -11.33 -20.52
C MET A 31 2.77 -11.04 -20.87
N ALA A 32 3.72 -11.51 -20.05
CA ALA A 32 5.15 -11.39 -20.35
C ALA A 32 5.52 -12.11 -21.65
N TRP A 33 4.99 -13.31 -21.88
CA TRP A 33 5.19 -14.04 -23.13
C TRP A 33 4.62 -13.28 -24.35
N ARG A 34 3.45 -12.64 -24.22
CA ARG A 34 2.89 -11.79 -25.29
C ARG A 34 3.80 -10.61 -25.61
N ALA A 35 4.40 -9.96 -24.61
CA ALA A 35 5.37 -8.90 -24.85
C ALA A 35 6.61 -9.38 -25.62
N VAL A 36 7.08 -10.61 -25.37
CA VAL A 36 8.13 -11.27 -26.15
C VAL A 36 7.69 -11.45 -27.60
N GLU A 37 6.48 -11.95 -27.83
CA GLU A 37 5.94 -12.15 -29.18
C GLU A 37 5.72 -10.86 -29.95
N ASP A 38 5.21 -9.83 -29.29
CA ASP A 38 5.04 -8.51 -29.90
C ASP A 38 6.40 -7.95 -30.33
N SER A 39 7.44 -8.07 -29.48
CA SER A 39 8.81 -7.69 -29.84
C SER A 39 9.30 -8.46 -31.07
N ARG A 40 9.07 -9.77 -31.13
CA ARG A 40 9.41 -10.62 -32.30
C ARG A 40 8.68 -10.19 -33.57
N GLY A 41 7.46 -9.67 -33.46
CA GLY A 41 6.70 -9.12 -34.59
C GLY A 41 7.41 -7.95 -35.28
N TYR A 42 8.27 -7.24 -34.56
CA TYR A 42 9.01 -6.08 -35.09
C TYR A 42 10.47 -6.37 -35.46
N GLY A 43 11.02 -7.55 -35.13
CA GLY A 43 12.41 -7.89 -35.42
C GLY A 43 12.97 -9.02 -34.56
N GLU A 44 14.20 -9.44 -34.86
CA GLU A 44 14.94 -10.41 -34.04
C GLU A 44 14.97 -9.95 -32.58
N THR A 45 14.61 -10.84 -31.66
CA THR A 45 14.41 -10.52 -30.24
C THR A 45 15.29 -11.39 -29.36
N LEU A 46 15.88 -10.78 -28.33
CA LEU A 46 16.52 -11.42 -27.19
C LEU A 46 15.65 -11.18 -25.95
N VAL A 47 15.16 -12.25 -25.34
CA VAL A 47 14.56 -12.20 -24.00
C VAL A 47 15.55 -12.75 -22.98
N VAL A 48 15.70 -12.01 -21.89
CA VAL A 48 16.49 -12.43 -20.73
C VAL A 48 15.53 -12.65 -19.57
N TRP A 49 15.38 -13.91 -19.14
CA TRP A 49 14.56 -14.28 -17.98
C TRP A 49 15.41 -14.28 -16.73
N MET A 50 15.01 -13.49 -15.74
CA MET A 50 15.69 -13.34 -14.45
C MET A 50 14.76 -13.76 -13.34
N PHE A 51 15.13 -14.83 -12.62
CA PHE A 51 14.32 -15.37 -11.54
C PHE A 51 14.98 -15.13 -10.19
N ASP A 52 14.22 -14.60 -9.26
CA ASP A 52 14.60 -14.51 -7.87
C ASP A 52 14.87 -15.91 -7.31
N ASP A 53 15.96 -16.06 -6.56
CA ASP A 53 16.32 -17.34 -5.93
C ASP A 53 16.00 -17.38 -4.42
N SER A 54 15.41 -16.31 -3.88
CA SER A 54 15.07 -16.22 -2.47
C SER A 54 14.03 -17.28 -2.06
N PRO A 55 14.05 -17.74 -0.79
CA PRO A 55 13.06 -18.69 -0.29
C PRO A 55 11.61 -18.20 -0.43
N GLY A 56 11.36 -16.90 -0.28
CA GLY A 56 10.05 -16.27 -0.41
C GLY A 56 9.47 -16.43 -1.81
N ALA A 57 10.29 -16.14 -2.83
CA ALA A 57 9.88 -16.16 -4.23
C ALA A 57 9.57 -17.55 -4.79
N ARG A 58 9.94 -18.63 -4.10
CA ARG A 58 9.87 -20.01 -4.61
C ARG A 58 8.53 -20.38 -5.24
N SER A 59 7.41 -20.03 -4.61
CA SER A 59 6.08 -20.37 -5.14
C SER A 59 5.79 -19.62 -6.44
N LEU A 60 6.10 -18.33 -6.47
CA LEU A 60 5.90 -17.49 -7.65
C LEU A 60 6.80 -17.95 -8.80
N VAL A 61 8.09 -18.13 -8.51
CA VAL A 61 9.12 -18.55 -9.47
C VAL A 61 8.78 -19.91 -10.07
N SER A 62 8.40 -20.89 -9.25
CA SER A 62 8.02 -22.23 -9.73
C SER A 62 6.81 -22.17 -10.67
N GLU A 63 5.76 -21.42 -10.35
CA GLU A 63 4.56 -21.35 -11.21
C GLU A 63 4.88 -20.67 -12.55
N VAL A 64 5.64 -19.57 -12.52
CA VAL A 64 6.03 -18.83 -13.72
C VAL A 64 7.01 -19.65 -14.58
N SER A 65 8.05 -20.23 -13.97
CA SER A 65 9.07 -20.99 -14.70
C SER A 65 8.47 -22.23 -15.37
N ASP A 66 7.58 -22.95 -14.68
CA ASP A 66 6.86 -24.08 -15.25
C ASP A 66 6.00 -23.67 -16.45
N TYR A 67 5.24 -22.57 -16.33
CA TYR A 67 4.43 -22.08 -17.43
C TYR A 67 5.28 -21.70 -18.65
N ILE A 68 6.36 -20.94 -18.44
CA ILE A 68 7.22 -20.45 -19.52
C ILE A 68 8.00 -21.60 -20.17
N ALA A 69 8.56 -22.54 -19.40
CA ALA A 69 9.24 -23.72 -19.94
C ALA A 69 8.31 -24.56 -20.83
N ASN A 70 7.09 -24.82 -20.35
CA ASN A 70 6.05 -25.50 -21.15
C ASN A 70 5.68 -24.70 -22.40
N ARG A 71 5.74 -23.36 -22.35
CA ARG A 71 5.45 -22.50 -23.51
C ARG A 71 6.53 -22.58 -24.57
N TYR A 72 7.81 -22.65 -24.19
CA TYR A 72 8.92 -22.90 -25.11
C TYR A 72 8.82 -24.28 -25.79
N GLU A 73 8.54 -25.33 -25.03
CA GLU A 73 8.39 -26.70 -25.56
C GLU A 73 7.28 -26.81 -26.61
N ARG A 74 6.23 -25.99 -26.46
CA ARG A 74 5.11 -25.92 -27.41
C ARG A 74 5.31 -24.89 -28.52
N ASP A 75 6.27 -23.96 -28.37
CA ASP A 75 6.54 -22.94 -29.38
C ASP A 75 7.21 -23.60 -30.57
N ARG A 76 6.45 -23.76 -31.66
CA ARG A 76 6.97 -24.30 -32.91
C ARG A 76 7.58 -23.16 -33.72
N ILE A 77 8.66 -23.49 -34.44
CA ILE A 77 9.21 -22.60 -35.46
C ILE A 77 8.14 -22.45 -36.55
N VAL A 78 7.71 -21.21 -36.78
CA VAL A 78 6.79 -20.85 -37.85
C VAL A 78 7.60 -20.13 -38.91
N GLU A 79 7.45 -20.53 -40.18
CA GLU A 79 8.15 -19.92 -41.30
C GLU A 79 7.80 -18.43 -41.41
N GLY A 80 8.80 -17.56 -41.58
CA GLY A 80 8.65 -16.10 -41.59
C GLY A 80 8.62 -15.42 -40.22
N ARG A 81 8.65 -16.17 -39.11
CA ARG A 81 8.73 -15.59 -37.75
C ARG A 81 10.17 -15.20 -37.43
N GLN A 82 10.36 -14.03 -36.84
CA GLN A 82 11.69 -13.55 -36.46
C GLN A 82 12.32 -14.44 -35.37
N PRO A 83 13.66 -14.59 -35.36
CA PRO A 83 14.33 -15.40 -34.35
C PRO A 83 14.10 -14.87 -32.94
N LEU A 84 13.94 -15.80 -31.99
CA LEU A 84 13.92 -15.53 -30.56
C LEU A 84 15.18 -16.14 -29.96
N ARG A 85 16.01 -15.30 -29.36
CA ARG A 85 17.13 -15.70 -28.51
C ARG A 85 16.70 -15.64 -27.06
N THR A 86 17.16 -16.59 -26.26
CA THR A 86 16.84 -16.67 -24.84
C THR A 86 18.10 -16.80 -24.02
N ALA A 87 18.21 -15.98 -22.98
CA ALA A 87 19.12 -16.16 -21.86
C ALA A 87 18.32 -16.35 -20.56
N VAL A 88 18.89 -17.07 -19.60
CA VAL A 88 18.23 -17.42 -18.33
C VAL A 88 19.22 -17.27 -17.18
N GLY A 89 18.88 -16.42 -16.22
CA GLY A 89 19.64 -16.18 -15.02
C GLY A 89 18.76 -16.23 -13.76
N GLN A 90 19.44 -16.32 -12.62
CA GLN A 90 18.87 -16.14 -11.29
C GLN A 90 19.62 -15.04 -10.55
N PHE A 91 18.97 -14.46 -9.54
CA PHE A 91 19.61 -13.47 -8.69
C PHE A 91 19.21 -13.60 -7.22
N SER A 92 20.17 -13.29 -6.35
CA SER A 92 20.00 -12.96 -4.92
C SER A 92 21.06 -11.94 -4.52
N GLU A 93 22.19 -12.37 -3.96
CA GLU A 93 23.36 -11.51 -3.70
C GLU A 93 24.19 -11.26 -4.96
N THR A 94 24.13 -12.18 -5.92
CA THR A 94 24.82 -12.12 -7.21
C THR A 94 23.94 -12.69 -8.31
N VAL A 95 24.27 -12.40 -9.57
CA VAL A 95 23.65 -13.05 -10.71
C VAL A 95 24.32 -14.40 -10.99
N THR A 96 23.53 -15.44 -11.19
CA THR A 96 23.99 -16.77 -11.62
C THR A 96 23.29 -17.18 -12.91
N TRP A 97 24.04 -17.57 -13.94
CA TRP A 97 23.48 -17.93 -15.24
C TRP A 97 23.22 -19.43 -15.36
N HIS A 98 22.01 -19.79 -15.77
CA HIS A 98 21.66 -21.14 -16.24
C HIS A 98 21.85 -21.25 -17.75
N LEU A 99 21.72 -20.14 -18.45
CA LEU A 99 21.99 -19.98 -19.88
C LEU A 99 22.46 -18.55 -20.14
N GLU A 100 23.77 -18.34 -20.10
CA GLU A 100 24.40 -17.02 -20.34
C GLU A 100 24.43 -16.69 -21.84
N GLU A 101 24.97 -17.61 -22.64
CA GLU A 101 25.08 -17.48 -24.09
C GLU A 101 23.70 -17.69 -24.75
N PRO A 102 23.08 -16.64 -25.35
CA PRO A 102 21.70 -16.74 -25.79
C PRO A 102 21.50 -17.76 -26.92
N THR A 103 20.51 -18.63 -26.77
CA THR A 103 20.18 -19.67 -27.76
C THR A 103 18.86 -19.41 -28.46
N THR A 104 18.72 -19.89 -29.71
CA THR A 104 17.43 -19.98 -30.42
C THR A 104 16.77 -21.36 -30.28
N GLU A 105 17.39 -22.28 -29.54
CA GLU A 105 16.86 -23.62 -29.31
C GLU A 105 15.88 -23.65 -28.14
N ASN A 106 14.58 -23.69 -28.44
CA ASN A 106 13.51 -23.70 -27.43
C ASN A 106 13.66 -24.81 -26.38
N ALA A 107 14.20 -25.98 -26.75
CA ALA A 107 14.45 -27.07 -25.80
C ALA A 107 15.52 -26.71 -24.76
N LYS A 108 16.62 -26.06 -25.18
CA LYS A 108 17.67 -25.60 -24.27
C LYS A 108 17.17 -24.46 -23.37
N ALA A 109 16.37 -23.55 -23.91
CA ALA A 109 15.74 -22.49 -23.13
C ALA A 109 14.80 -23.07 -22.06
N ALA A 110 13.95 -24.05 -22.42
CA ALA A 110 13.06 -24.71 -21.48
C ALA A 110 13.82 -25.47 -20.38
N GLU A 111 14.88 -26.19 -20.73
CA GLU A 111 15.75 -26.90 -19.78
C GLU A 111 16.39 -25.92 -18.77
N ALA A 112 16.96 -24.81 -19.25
CA ALA A 112 17.56 -23.79 -18.40
C ALA A 112 16.55 -23.09 -17.47
N ILE A 113 15.29 -22.93 -17.89
CA ILE A 113 14.23 -22.37 -17.03
C ILE A 113 13.82 -23.37 -15.95
N ARG A 114 13.81 -24.68 -16.26
CA ARG A 114 13.48 -25.72 -15.29
C ARG A 114 14.60 -25.96 -14.26
N SER A 115 15.84 -25.58 -14.55
CA SER A 115 16.97 -25.72 -13.62
C SER A 115 17.05 -24.61 -12.57
N VAL A 116 16.25 -23.55 -12.71
CA VAL A 116 16.09 -22.46 -11.74
C VAL A 116 15.66 -23.04 -10.39
N SER A 117 16.38 -22.69 -9.31
CA SER A 117 16.12 -23.22 -7.96
C SER A 117 16.46 -22.20 -6.87
N SER A 118 15.96 -22.38 -5.65
CA SER A 118 16.20 -21.43 -4.56
C SER A 118 17.59 -21.63 -3.93
N SER A 119 18.35 -20.55 -3.74
CA SER A 119 19.74 -20.61 -3.23
C SER A 119 19.84 -20.54 -1.71
N GLY A 120 18.76 -20.17 -1.02
CA GLY A 120 18.71 -19.99 0.43
C GLY A 120 19.23 -18.64 0.95
N SER A 121 19.66 -17.74 0.06
CA SER A 121 19.96 -16.34 0.41
C SER A 121 18.68 -15.55 0.68
N GLU A 122 18.72 -14.69 1.70
CA GLU A 122 17.64 -13.75 2.05
C GLU A 122 17.91 -12.33 1.53
N ARG A 123 19.11 -12.06 1.02
CA ARG A 123 19.46 -10.74 0.47
C ARG A 123 19.19 -10.69 -1.02
N GLU A 124 18.56 -9.61 -1.47
CA GLU A 124 18.10 -9.46 -2.85
C GLU A 124 18.61 -8.16 -3.50
N VAL A 125 19.67 -8.27 -4.32
CA VAL A 125 20.21 -7.14 -5.12
C VAL A 125 19.55 -7.06 -6.51
N THR A 126 18.23 -6.91 -6.51
CA THR A 126 17.39 -6.91 -7.71
C THR A 126 17.85 -5.86 -8.74
N PHE A 127 18.15 -4.64 -8.31
CA PHE A 127 18.48 -3.54 -9.22
C PHE A 127 19.91 -3.66 -9.77
N ALA A 128 20.85 -4.15 -8.97
CA ALA A 128 22.19 -4.50 -9.42
C ALA A 128 22.16 -5.63 -10.46
N ALA A 129 21.31 -6.65 -10.26
CA ALA A 129 21.13 -7.73 -11.23
C ALA A 129 20.64 -7.22 -12.58
N VAL A 130 19.67 -6.29 -12.59
CA VAL A 130 19.23 -5.63 -13.84
C VAL A 130 20.34 -4.82 -14.47
N ALA A 131 21.09 -4.06 -13.67
CA ALA A 131 22.22 -3.26 -14.17
C ALA A 131 23.28 -4.15 -14.84
N GLU A 132 23.62 -5.29 -14.22
CA GLU A 132 24.54 -6.28 -14.77
C GLU A 132 24.03 -6.85 -16.10
N CYS A 133 22.75 -7.23 -16.16
CA CYS A 133 22.13 -7.74 -17.38
C CYS A 133 22.17 -6.72 -18.53
N ILE A 134 21.88 -5.44 -18.25
CA ILE A 134 21.99 -4.37 -19.23
C ILE A 134 23.44 -4.26 -19.71
N ASP A 135 24.41 -4.22 -18.80
CA ASP A 135 25.81 -4.05 -19.16
C ASP A 135 26.36 -5.26 -19.94
N HIS A 136 25.86 -6.47 -19.67
CA HIS A 136 26.18 -7.69 -20.40
C HIS A 136 25.58 -7.67 -21.82
N PHE A 137 24.27 -7.39 -21.97
CA PHE A 137 23.58 -7.53 -23.26
C PHE A 137 23.52 -6.25 -24.11
N LYS A 138 23.96 -5.08 -23.62
CA LYS A 138 23.95 -3.82 -24.39
C LYS A 138 24.71 -3.92 -25.70
N THR A 139 25.82 -4.66 -25.73
CA THR A 139 26.62 -4.84 -26.94
C THR A 139 25.83 -5.61 -27.99
N THR A 140 25.12 -6.67 -27.57
CA THR A 140 24.29 -7.48 -28.46
C THR A 140 23.21 -6.64 -29.12
N ARG A 141 22.51 -5.82 -28.32
CA ARG A 141 21.52 -4.88 -28.83
C ARG A 141 22.10 -3.87 -29.81
N LEU A 142 23.15 -3.15 -29.40
CA LEU A 142 23.67 -2.00 -30.15
C LEU A 142 24.38 -2.42 -31.44
N LYS A 143 25.13 -3.53 -31.43
CA LYS A 143 25.90 -3.97 -32.60
C LYS A 143 25.08 -4.78 -33.59
N PHE A 144 24.17 -5.62 -33.11
CA PHE A 144 23.42 -6.55 -33.96
C PHE A 144 21.97 -6.10 -34.22
N GLY A 145 21.52 -5.00 -33.62
CA GLY A 145 20.15 -4.49 -33.80
C GLY A 145 19.07 -5.42 -33.22
N VAL A 146 19.46 -6.38 -32.39
CA VAL A 146 18.53 -7.32 -31.75
C VAL A 146 17.73 -6.59 -30.67
N LYS A 147 16.41 -6.71 -30.72
CA LYS A 147 15.53 -6.15 -29.69
C LYS A 147 15.71 -6.91 -28.40
N THR A 148 16.29 -6.28 -27.39
CA THR A 148 16.51 -6.92 -26.07
C THR A 148 15.49 -6.44 -25.05
N LEU A 149 14.86 -7.36 -24.35
CA LEU A 149 13.97 -7.11 -23.23
C LEU A 149 14.29 -8.03 -22.03
N PHE A 150 13.98 -7.54 -20.84
CA PHE A 150 14.20 -8.26 -19.58
C PHE A 150 12.84 -8.63 -18.96
N VAL A 151 12.72 -9.85 -18.43
CA VAL A 151 11.59 -10.26 -17.60
C VAL A 151 12.10 -10.72 -16.26
N LEU A 152 11.72 -10.01 -15.20
CA LEU A 152 12.05 -10.32 -13.81
C LEU A 152 10.87 -11.02 -13.14
N VAL A 153 11.16 -12.00 -12.28
CA VAL A 153 10.18 -12.68 -11.44
C VAL A 153 10.66 -12.61 -10.00
N THR A 154 10.02 -11.80 -9.16
CA THR A 154 10.39 -11.56 -7.76
C THR A 154 9.14 -11.25 -6.94
N ASP A 155 9.12 -11.61 -5.66
CA ASP A 155 7.97 -11.39 -4.78
C ASP A 155 8.19 -10.28 -3.74
N GLU A 156 9.30 -9.53 -3.82
CA GLU A 156 9.67 -8.46 -2.90
C GLU A 156 9.97 -7.11 -3.60
N THR A 157 10.50 -6.15 -2.82
CA THR A 157 10.83 -4.79 -3.27
C THR A 157 12.26 -4.65 -3.78
N GLY A 158 13.17 -5.54 -3.36
CA GLY A 158 14.62 -5.44 -3.54
C GLY A 158 15.30 -4.56 -2.49
N ASP A 159 16.43 -5.03 -1.95
CA ASP A 159 17.21 -4.35 -0.89
C ASP A 159 18.01 -3.14 -1.40
N ASP A 160 18.26 -3.10 -2.71
CA ASP A 160 19.06 -2.09 -3.41
C ASP A 160 18.20 -1.14 -4.26
N TRP A 161 16.93 -0.97 -3.88
CA TRP A 161 15.95 -0.16 -4.61
C TRP A 161 16.40 1.29 -4.84
N GLU A 162 17.28 1.86 -4.01
CA GLU A 162 17.83 3.19 -4.22
C GLU A 162 18.63 3.33 -5.53
N MET A 163 19.14 2.22 -6.09
CA MET A 163 19.84 2.20 -7.38
C MET A 163 18.95 2.57 -8.57
N VAL A 164 17.62 2.60 -8.38
CA VAL A 164 16.67 2.93 -9.44
C VAL A 164 16.97 4.30 -10.07
N ASP A 165 17.40 5.29 -9.29
CA ASP A 165 17.70 6.65 -9.76
C ASP A 165 18.78 6.66 -10.87
N ASP A 166 19.79 5.79 -10.77
CA ASP A 166 20.84 5.64 -11.79
C ASP A 166 20.40 4.71 -12.93
N LEU A 167 19.60 3.68 -12.59
CA LEU A 167 19.22 2.62 -13.51
C LEU A 167 18.20 3.08 -14.56
N VAL A 168 17.27 3.96 -14.18
CA VAL A 168 16.25 4.54 -15.08
C VAL A 168 16.89 5.20 -16.31
N GLY A 169 17.98 5.95 -16.09
CA GLY A 169 18.75 6.57 -17.17
C GLY A 169 19.41 5.54 -18.10
N LYS A 170 19.88 4.40 -17.55
CA LYS A 170 20.46 3.30 -18.34
C LYS A 170 19.42 2.60 -19.21
N VAL A 171 18.27 2.20 -18.64
CA VAL A 171 17.22 1.50 -19.39
C VAL A 171 16.64 2.35 -20.52
N SER A 172 16.44 3.65 -20.26
CA SER A 172 15.96 4.62 -21.24
C SER A 172 16.97 4.81 -22.38
N ARG A 173 18.25 5.01 -22.03
CA ARG A 173 19.34 5.17 -23.02
C ARG A 173 19.47 3.98 -23.97
N TYR A 174 19.41 2.77 -23.44
CA TYR A 174 19.56 1.56 -24.25
C TYR A 174 18.23 1.05 -24.79
N GLN A 175 17.09 1.64 -24.44
CA GLN A 175 15.75 1.24 -24.91
C GLN A 175 15.44 -0.26 -24.68
N MET A 176 15.91 -0.81 -23.55
CA MET A 176 15.70 -2.20 -23.19
C MET A 176 14.55 -2.29 -22.17
N PRO A 177 13.32 -2.64 -22.60
CA PRO A 177 12.18 -2.68 -21.70
C PRO A 177 12.35 -3.76 -20.62
N VAL A 178 11.95 -3.41 -19.41
CA VAL A 178 11.97 -4.27 -18.22
C VAL A 178 10.53 -4.59 -17.83
N TYR A 179 10.18 -5.86 -17.85
CA TYR A 179 8.91 -6.39 -17.36
C TYR A 179 9.15 -7.06 -16.02
N VAL A 180 8.26 -6.87 -15.06
CA VAL A 180 8.36 -7.48 -13.74
C VAL A 180 7.07 -8.23 -13.45
N ILE A 181 7.17 -9.49 -13.08
CA ILE A 181 6.10 -10.30 -12.51
C ILE A 181 6.36 -10.36 -11.00
N GLY A 182 5.49 -9.77 -10.19
CA GLY A 182 5.74 -9.73 -8.75
C GLY A 182 4.57 -9.29 -7.89
N SER A 183 4.81 -9.19 -6.59
CA SER A 183 3.79 -8.83 -5.61
C SER A 183 3.33 -7.37 -5.76
N PRO A 184 2.03 -7.05 -5.60
CA PRO A 184 1.59 -5.65 -5.52
C PRO A 184 2.25 -4.94 -4.33
N ALA A 185 2.24 -3.61 -4.34
CA ALA A 185 2.59 -2.81 -3.19
C ALA A 185 1.37 -2.54 -2.29
N PRO A 186 1.54 -2.63 -0.96
CA PRO A 186 0.55 -2.13 0.00
C PRO A 186 0.38 -0.62 -0.16
N PHE A 187 -0.83 -0.14 0.08
CA PHE A 187 -1.17 1.26 -0.10
C PHE A 187 -0.68 2.15 1.04
N GLY A 188 0.18 3.13 0.70
CA GLY A 188 0.61 4.23 1.55
C GLY A 188 1.69 3.90 2.58
N TYR A 189 2.16 2.65 2.64
CA TYR A 189 3.17 2.25 3.62
C TYR A 189 3.94 0.97 3.30
N ARG A 190 5.10 0.77 3.94
CA ARG A 190 5.77 -0.54 3.98
C ARG A 190 5.05 -1.53 4.87
N TYR A 191 4.81 -2.72 4.33
CA TYR A 191 4.27 -3.88 5.04
C TYR A 191 5.36 -4.95 5.14
N TYR A 192 5.53 -5.49 6.33
CA TYR A 192 6.41 -6.63 6.60
C TYR A 192 5.51 -7.85 6.75
N GLY A 193 5.83 -8.91 6.02
CA GLY A 193 5.07 -10.15 6.07
C GLY A 193 5.08 -10.81 7.45
N GLU A 194 4.39 -11.95 7.57
CA GLU A 194 4.53 -12.80 8.76
C GLU A 194 5.97 -13.30 8.93
N ASP A 195 6.63 -13.52 7.80
CA ASP A 195 8.08 -13.61 7.71
C ASP A 195 8.65 -12.18 7.70
N ARG A 196 9.32 -11.79 8.79
CA ARG A 196 9.68 -10.38 9.05
C ARG A 196 10.74 -9.83 8.09
N ASP A 197 11.40 -10.73 7.37
CA ASP A 197 12.46 -10.40 6.44
C ASP A 197 11.88 -9.95 5.08
N LYS A 198 10.65 -10.36 4.76
CA LYS A 198 9.98 -10.00 3.52
C LYS A 198 9.38 -8.60 3.56
N GLN A 199 9.86 -7.72 2.68
CA GLN A 199 9.39 -6.33 2.58
C GLN A 199 8.56 -6.07 1.34
N TYR A 200 7.34 -5.56 1.56
CA TYR A 200 6.48 -5.08 0.50
C TYR A 200 6.34 -3.55 0.50
N GLY A 201 6.47 -2.97 -0.70
CA GLY A 201 6.18 -1.56 -0.96
C GLY A 201 7.17 -0.57 -0.31
N PRO A 202 6.79 0.71 -0.21
CA PRO A 202 5.50 1.28 -0.61
C PRO A 202 5.36 1.38 -2.14
N GLU A 203 4.18 1.77 -2.61
CA GLU A 203 3.95 2.12 -4.02
C GLU A 203 4.57 3.48 -4.39
N SER A 204 4.79 4.36 -3.40
CA SER A 204 5.39 5.67 -3.54
C SER A 204 6.83 5.72 -3.01
N ARG A 205 7.61 6.72 -3.46
CA ARG A 205 9.01 6.88 -3.04
C ARG A 205 9.16 7.03 -1.53
N GLY A 206 8.26 7.81 -0.93
CA GLY A 206 8.21 8.02 0.51
C GLY A 206 6.89 7.53 1.11
N LEU A 207 6.79 7.65 2.43
CA LEU A 207 5.53 7.46 3.13
C LEU A 207 4.66 8.71 2.94
N GLU A 208 3.51 8.54 2.31
CA GLU A 208 2.58 9.62 1.96
C GLU A 208 1.28 9.52 2.76
N MET A 209 1.30 8.78 3.87
CA MET A 209 0.14 8.60 4.74
C MET A 209 0.56 8.42 6.19
N ILE A 210 -0.25 8.94 7.11
CA ILE A 210 -0.10 8.65 8.53
C ILE A 210 -0.57 7.22 8.87
N LYS A 211 0.15 6.54 9.77
CA LYS A 211 -0.27 5.25 10.33
C LYS A 211 -1.02 5.44 11.64
N LEU A 212 -2.34 5.51 11.56
CA LEU A 212 -3.24 5.66 12.70
C LEU A 212 -4.23 4.49 12.73
N SER A 213 -4.33 3.74 13.83
CA SER A 213 -5.43 2.76 13.95
C SER A 213 -6.77 3.44 14.21
N ASN A 214 -7.85 2.73 13.88
CA ASN A 214 -9.21 3.21 14.10
C ASN A 214 -9.53 3.25 15.60
N TRP A 215 -10.46 4.13 15.97
CA TRP A 215 -10.99 4.15 17.33
C TRP A 215 -11.74 2.85 17.66
N GLY A 216 -11.58 2.32 18.88
CA GLY A 216 -12.10 1.00 19.24
C GLY A 216 -11.17 -0.16 18.87
N GLY A 217 -9.99 0.17 18.34
CA GLY A 217 -8.96 -0.80 17.98
C GLY A 217 -9.12 -1.27 16.54
N ASP A 218 -8.03 -1.80 16.02
CA ASP A 218 -7.99 -2.37 14.69
C ASP A 218 -8.39 -3.85 14.77
N VAL A 219 -9.55 -4.21 14.24
CA VAL A 219 -9.70 -5.54 13.65
C VAL A 219 -8.94 -5.41 12.34
N ALA A 220 -7.67 -5.85 12.37
CA ALA A 220 -6.65 -5.70 11.34
C ALA A 220 -7.16 -5.02 10.07
N MET A 221 -6.70 -3.80 9.78
CA MET A 221 -6.82 -3.26 8.43
C MET A 221 -6.25 -4.34 7.50
N ASP A 222 -7.12 -5.01 6.75
CA ASP A 222 -6.70 -5.80 5.60
C ASP A 222 -5.80 -4.87 4.79
N VAL A 223 -4.56 -5.30 4.58
CA VAL A 223 -3.57 -4.51 3.87
C VAL A 223 -4.16 -4.20 2.50
N VAL A 224 -4.45 -2.92 2.27
CA VAL A 224 -5.10 -2.45 1.05
C VAL A 224 -4.09 -2.53 -0.08
N ASP A 225 -4.50 -3.13 -1.19
CA ASP A 225 -3.70 -3.18 -2.40
C ASP A 225 -3.72 -1.80 -3.07
N SER A 226 -2.56 -1.23 -3.35
CA SER A 226 -2.44 0.09 -3.97
C SER A 226 -2.88 0.13 -5.44
N GLY A 227 -2.94 -1.03 -6.10
CA GLY A 227 -3.09 -1.16 -7.55
C GLY A 227 -1.79 -0.99 -8.34
N PHE A 228 -0.66 -0.78 -7.66
CA PHE A 228 0.68 -0.58 -8.25
C PHE A 228 1.69 -1.58 -7.69
N GLY A 229 2.82 -1.76 -8.37
CA GLY A 229 3.98 -2.45 -7.81
C GLY A 229 4.78 -1.60 -6.82
N PRO A 230 5.82 -2.18 -6.18
CA PRO A 230 6.77 -1.42 -5.37
C PRO A 230 7.40 -0.29 -6.18
N PHE A 231 7.54 0.89 -5.56
CA PHE A 231 7.88 2.14 -6.23
C PHE A 231 9.00 2.02 -7.27
N ALA A 232 10.13 1.43 -6.89
CA ALA A 232 11.32 1.37 -7.72
C ALA A 232 11.16 0.41 -8.91
N LEU A 233 10.53 -0.75 -8.72
CA LEU A 233 10.26 -1.70 -9.79
C LEU A 233 9.24 -1.13 -10.79
N GLU A 234 8.18 -0.52 -10.28
CA GLU A 234 7.15 0.14 -11.08
C GLU A 234 7.73 1.33 -11.87
N TRP A 235 8.61 2.14 -11.27
CA TRP A 235 9.32 3.21 -11.97
C TRP A 235 10.20 2.66 -13.10
N LEU A 236 11.00 1.64 -12.80
CA LEU A 236 11.89 1.00 -13.76
C LEU A 236 11.13 0.44 -14.98
N CYS A 237 10.01 -0.24 -14.74
CA CYS A 237 9.12 -0.71 -15.80
C CYS A 237 8.61 0.44 -16.67
N ARG A 238 8.09 1.51 -16.05
CA ARG A 238 7.52 2.66 -16.77
C ARG A 238 8.56 3.38 -17.63
N GLU A 239 9.72 3.67 -17.07
CA GLU A 239 10.78 4.39 -17.79
C GLU A 239 11.36 3.57 -18.94
N SER A 240 11.46 2.26 -18.76
CA SER A 240 11.98 1.36 -19.80
C SER A 240 10.98 1.04 -20.92
N GLY A 241 9.70 1.41 -20.75
CA GLY A 241 8.61 1.03 -21.66
C GLY A 241 8.09 -0.40 -21.47
N GLY A 242 8.42 -1.03 -20.33
CA GLY A 242 7.85 -2.31 -19.91
C GLY A 242 6.65 -2.14 -18.98
N VAL A 243 6.30 -3.21 -18.26
CA VAL A 243 5.10 -3.28 -17.41
C VAL A 243 5.37 -4.07 -16.14
N PHE A 244 4.91 -3.55 -15.00
CA PHE A 244 4.81 -4.31 -13.75
C PHE A 244 3.47 -5.09 -13.73
N MET A 245 3.55 -6.39 -13.52
CA MET A 245 2.42 -7.32 -13.50
C MET A 245 2.23 -7.83 -12.07
N SER A 246 1.31 -7.20 -11.34
CA SER A 246 1.03 -7.54 -9.95
C SER A 246 0.31 -8.87 -9.82
N VAL A 247 1.01 -9.90 -9.36
CA VAL A 247 0.47 -11.23 -9.08
C VAL A 247 -0.23 -11.24 -7.74
N ARG A 248 -1.46 -11.77 -7.72
CA ARG A 248 -2.28 -11.93 -6.52
C ARG A 248 -2.61 -13.40 -6.37
N PRO A 249 -1.96 -14.12 -5.43
CA PRO A 249 -2.30 -15.50 -5.15
C PRO A 249 -3.78 -15.63 -4.82
N GLU A 250 -4.43 -16.71 -5.26
CA GLU A 250 -5.79 -17.02 -4.84
C GLU A 250 -5.80 -17.21 -3.31
N GLY A 251 -6.31 -16.21 -2.59
CA GLY A 251 -6.57 -16.30 -1.16
C GLY A 251 -7.81 -17.14 -0.90
N GLY A 252 -7.89 -17.77 0.28
CA GLY A 252 -9.14 -18.37 0.74
C GLY A 252 -10.31 -17.40 0.57
N ARG A 253 -11.48 -17.90 0.16
CA ARG A 253 -12.67 -17.13 -0.28
C ARG A 253 -13.31 -16.20 0.79
N PHE A 254 -12.64 -15.96 1.91
CA PHE A 254 -13.16 -15.20 3.04
C PHE A 254 -12.26 -13.98 3.30
N VAL A 255 -12.81 -12.79 3.05
CA VAL A 255 -12.25 -11.51 3.53
C VAL A 255 -12.12 -11.60 5.06
N GLY A 256 -10.93 -11.33 5.60
CA GLY A 256 -10.68 -11.35 7.04
C GLY A 256 -10.54 -12.73 7.69
N ALA A 257 -10.29 -13.81 6.92
CA ALA A 257 -9.86 -15.07 7.51
C ALA A 257 -8.52 -14.88 8.23
N VAL A 258 -8.56 -14.94 9.56
CA VAL A 258 -7.40 -14.86 10.45
C VAL A 258 -6.29 -15.79 9.93
N GLY A 259 -5.15 -15.22 9.53
CA GLY A 259 -3.99 -15.98 9.01
C GLY A 259 -3.87 -16.09 7.48
N SER A 260 -4.60 -15.28 6.69
CA SER A 260 -4.34 -15.19 5.24
C SER A 260 -3.11 -14.32 4.99
N SER A 261 -1.99 -14.91 4.56
CA SER A 261 -0.78 -14.17 4.21
C SER A 261 -1.08 -13.16 3.09
N TRP A 262 -0.55 -11.94 3.20
CA TRP A 262 -0.65 -10.91 2.17
C TRP A 262 0.57 -10.97 1.24
N PRO A 263 0.44 -10.71 -0.08
CA PRO A 263 -0.79 -10.35 -0.81
C PRO A 263 -1.70 -11.56 -1.09
N ASN A 264 -3.01 -11.30 -1.17
CA ASN A 264 -4.00 -12.31 -1.58
C ASN A 264 -5.16 -11.69 -2.36
N GLY A 265 -5.86 -12.49 -3.18
CA GLY A 265 -6.98 -12.04 -4.02
C GLY A 265 -8.17 -11.43 -3.27
N ALA A 266 -8.31 -11.65 -1.96
CA ALA A 266 -9.36 -11.05 -1.14
C ALA A 266 -9.02 -9.62 -0.66
N SER A 267 -7.81 -9.13 -0.92
CA SER A 267 -7.39 -7.77 -0.56
C SER A 267 -8.26 -6.72 -1.25
N VAL A 268 -8.66 -5.69 -0.50
CA VAL A 268 -9.47 -4.59 -1.02
C VAL A 268 -8.72 -3.84 -2.12
N ARG A 269 -9.42 -3.56 -3.22
CA ARG A 269 -8.90 -2.98 -4.45
C ARG A 269 -9.82 -1.91 -5.00
N PHE A 270 -9.27 -1.11 -5.91
CA PHE A 270 -9.95 0.01 -6.55
C PHE A 270 -9.81 -0.05 -8.06
N PRO A 271 -10.79 0.49 -8.83
CA PRO A 271 -10.76 0.45 -10.29
C PRO A 271 -9.48 1.07 -10.86
N LYS A 272 -8.83 0.35 -11.79
CA LYS A 272 -7.55 0.77 -12.38
C LYS A 272 -7.67 2.10 -13.13
N ASP A 273 -8.75 2.28 -13.88
CA ASP A 273 -9.09 3.51 -14.60
C ASP A 273 -9.22 4.73 -13.66
N THR A 274 -9.70 4.52 -12.44
CA THR A 274 -9.72 5.54 -11.38
C THR A 274 -8.32 5.79 -10.85
N MET A 275 -7.61 4.73 -10.47
CA MET A 275 -6.30 4.80 -9.80
C MET A 275 -5.18 5.37 -10.69
N VAL A 276 -5.27 5.26 -12.02
CA VAL A 276 -4.29 5.86 -12.95
C VAL A 276 -4.07 7.36 -12.69
N ARG A 277 -5.10 8.11 -12.29
CA ARG A 277 -4.99 9.55 -11.95
C ARG A 277 -4.31 9.80 -10.59
N TYR A 278 -4.17 8.77 -9.77
CA TYR A 278 -3.56 8.78 -8.45
C TYR A 278 -2.23 8.03 -8.42
N ALA A 279 -1.61 7.85 -9.59
CA ALA A 279 -0.31 7.22 -9.70
C ALA A 279 0.73 7.99 -8.86
N PRO A 280 1.66 7.27 -8.20
CA PRO A 280 2.82 7.87 -7.55
C PRO A 280 3.63 8.79 -8.47
N ASP A 281 4.31 9.77 -7.88
CA ASP A 281 5.31 10.57 -8.58
C ASP A 281 6.60 9.75 -8.77
N TYR A 282 6.80 9.19 -9.96
CA TYR A 282 7.98 8.40 -10.33
C TYR A 282 9.16 9.30 -10.67
N VAL A 283 9.81 9.79 -9.62
CA VAL A 283 10.88 10.80 -9.70
C VAL A 283 12.08 10.40 -8.85
N SER A 284 13.23 11.02 -9.14
CA SER A 284 14.49 10.82 -8.40
C SER A 284 14.41 11.28 -6.94
N ALA A 285 15.42 10.93 -6.14
CA ALA A 285 15.55 11.37 -4.75
C ALA A 285 15.49 12.88 -4.65
N GLU A 286 16.23 13.54 -5.53
CA GLU A 286 16.37 14.98 -5.56
C GLU A 286 15.04 15.65 -5.94
N GLU A 287 14.41 15.20 -7.03
CA GLU A 287 13.11 15.72 -7.47
C GLU A 287 12.02 15.48 -6.44
N TYR A 288 12.04 14.34 -5.74
CA TYR A 288 11.10 14.09 -4.65
C TYR A 288 11.32 15.06 -3.48
N GLN A 289 12.57 15.37 -3.10
CA GLN A 289 12.82 16.41 -2.09
C GLN A 289 12.34 17.78 -2.55
N GLN A 290 12.52 18.13 -3.83
CA GLN A 290 12.02 19.37 -4.40
C GLN A 290 10.48 19.41 -4.39
N LEU A 291 9.81 18.30 -4.73
CA LEU A 291 8.36 18.15 -4.63
C LEU A 291 7.88 18.37 -3.20
N LEU A 292 8.51 17.73 -2.21
CA LEU A 292 8.17 17.93 -0.80
C LEU A 292 8.37 19.39 -0.35
N ALA A 293 9.39 20.07 -0.87
CA ALA A 293 9.68 21.47 -0.54
C ALA A 293 8.75 22.46 -1.27
N SER A 294 8.13 22.05 -2.39
CA SER A 294 7.30 22.92 -3.23
C SER A 294 6.00 23.39 -2.54
N ASN A 295 5.49 22.60 -1.60
CA ASN A 295 4.23 22.89 -0.92
C ASN A 295 4.29 22.47 0.57
N LYS A 296 3.95 23.38 1.48
CA LYS A 296 4.02 23.14 2.93
C LYS A 296 3.04 22.05 3.41
N ALA A 297 1.91 21.84 2.74
CA ALA A 297 0.98 20.75 3.02
C ALA A 297 1.58 19.38 2.66
N ILE A 298 2.24 19.27 1.51
CA ILE A 298 2.97 18.06 1.09
C ILE A 298 4.10 17.77 2.08
N SER A 299 4.93 18.78 2.42
CA SER A 299 5.99 18.65 3.41
C SER A 299 5.46 18.19 4.78
N ALA A 300 4.37 18.79 5.26
CA ALA A 300 3.74 18.46 6.53
C ALA A 300 3.21 17.03 6.56
N LEU A 301 2.60 16.56 5.46
CA LEU A 301 2.15 15.18 5.33
C LEU A 301 3.31 14.19 5.41
N ALA A 302 4.38 14.41 4.63
CA ALA A 302 5.55 13.55 4.65
C ALA A 302 6.23 13.53 6.04
N ALA A 303 6.28 14.67 6.73
CA ALA A 303 6.78 14.76 8.10
C ALA A 303 5.89 14.00 9.09
N ALA A 304 4.56 14.09 8.95
CA ALA A 304 3.61 13.40 9.81
C ALA A 304 3.65 11.88 9.59
N ALA A 305 3.81 11.41 8.35
CA ALA A 305 3.94 10.00 8.02
C ALA A 305 5.16 9.34 8.70
N LYS A 306 6.25 10.10 8.89
CA LYS A 306 7.48 9.65 9.58
C LYS A 306 7.33 9.51 11.10
N ILE A 307 6.23 9.99 11.72
CA ILE A 307 5.98 9.81 13.16
C ILE A 307 5.81 8.32 13.52
N GLY A 308 5.41 7.49 12.55
CA GLY A 308 5.23 6.05 12.73
C GLY A 308 3.84 5.69 13.26
N ARG A 309 3.62 4.38 13.42
CA ARG A 309 2.31 3.80 13.77
C ARG A 309 1.88 4.20 15.18
N GLN A 310 0.70 4.79 15.30
CA GLN A 310 0.08 5.13 16.58
C GLN A 310 -1.15 4.25 16.81
N GLU A 311 -1.19 3.58 17.97
CA GLU A 311 -2.30 2.72 18.35
C GLU A 311 -3.34 3.48 19.19
N MET A 312 -4.56 3.59 18.67
CA MET A 312 -5.70 4.12 19.40
C MET A 312 -6.16 3.19 20.52
N MET A 313 -6.97 3.73 21.44
CA MET A 313 -7.57 2.93 22.50
C MET A 313 -8.52 1.88 21.91
N SER A 314 -8.19 0.60 22.09
CA SER A 314 -9.04 -0.51 21.67
C SER A 314 -10.27 -0.66 22.56
N TYR A 315 -10.06 -0.67 23.88
CA TYR A 315 -11.12 -0.84 24.87
C TYR A 315 -11.03 0.25 25.94
N PRO A 316 -11.42 1.49 25.60
CA PRO A 316 -11.50 2.56 26.60
C PRO A 316 -12.50 2.16 27.69
N GLN A 317 -12.24 2.58 28.93
CA GLN A 317 -13.23 2.40 29.99
C GLN A 317 -14.38 3.40 29.77
N LEU A 318 -15.57 2.88 29.48
CA LEU A 318 -16.75 3.69 29.20
C LEU A 318 -17.79 3.66 30.33
N ASN A 319 -17.72 2.68 31.22
CA ASN A 319 -18.69 2.46 32.29
C ASN A 319 -18.10 2.86 33.65
N PHE A 320 -18.81 3.71 34.38
CA PHE A 320 -18.35 4.27 35.64
C PHE A 320 -19.47 4.19 36.69
N LYS A 321 -19.30 3.31 37.67
CA LYS A 321 -20.29 3.12 38.75
C LYS A 321 -20.19 4.26 39.78
N SER A 322 -21.33 4.82 40.18
CA SER A 322 -21.41 5.99 41.07
C SER A 322 -21.76 5.66 42.52
N GLN A 323 -21.94 4.39 42.87
CA GLN A 323 -22.33 3.95 44.22
C GLN A 323 -21.30 4.27 45.32
N ASN A 324 -20.04 4.54 44.94
CA ASN A 324 -18.97 4.90 45.86
C ASN A 324 -18.07 5.96 45.20
N GLU A 325 -18.11 7.19 45.72
CA GLU A 325 -17.37 8.32 45.16
C GLU A 325 -15.86 8.08 45.09
N ALA A 326 -15.28 7.44 46.12
CA ALA A 326 -13.85 7.12 46.13
C ALA A 326 -13.49 6.04 45.09
N ALA A 327 -14.40 5.09 44.82
CA ALA A 327 -14.22 4.11 43.76
C ALA A 327 -14.38 4.74 42.37
N LEU A 328 -15.38 5.62 42.21
CA LEU A 328 -15.59 6.40 40.99
C LEU A 328 -14.36 7.24 40.66
N ALA A 329 -13.87 8.04 41.61
CA ALA A 329 -12.69 8.88 41.43
C ALA A 329 -11.42 8.08 41.05
N ARG A 330 -11.23 6.89 41.65
CA ARG A 330 -10.15 5.97 41.29
C ARG A 330 -10.31 5.47 39.85
N SER A 331 -11.50 5.00 39.47
CA SER A 331 -11.76 4.49 38.13
C SER A 331 -11.58 5.56 37.04
N LEU A 332 -12.02 6.80 37.29
CA LEU A 332 -11.79 7.93 36.39
C LEU A 332 -10.30 8.23 36.24
N THR A 333 -9.54 8.21 37.34
CA THR A 333 -8.10 8.48 37.32
C THR A 333 -7.33 7.42 36.55
N GLU A 334 -7.70 6.14 36.69
CA GLU A 334 -7.11 5.06 35.89
C GLU A 334 -7.46 5.21 34.41
N ALA A 335 -8.73 5.49 34.09
CA ALA A 335 -9.18 5.71 32.72
C ALA A 335 -8.46 6.88 32.02
N GLN A 336 -8.13 7.96 32.75
CA GLN A 336 -7.39 9.11 32.21
C GLN A 336 -5.94 8.77 31.80
N LYS A 337 -5.31 7.73 32.37
CA LYS A 337 -3.92 7.36 32.03
C LYS A 337 -3.75 7.01 30.55
N SER A 338 -4.73 6.30 29.97
CA SER A 338 -4.71 5.93 28.55
C SER A 338 -4.73 7.16 27.64
N ALA A 339 -5.56 8.15 27.96
CA ALA A 339 -5.61 9.40 27.20
C ALA A 339 -4.37 10.26 27.43
N ALA A 340 -3.82 10.30 28.65
CA ALA A 340 -2.58 11.00 28.94
C ALA A 340 -1.38 10.43 28.16
N ARG A 341 -1.36 9.11 27.93
CA ARG A 341 -0.33 8.45 27.11
C ARG A 341 -0.45 8.81 25.63
N LEU A 342 -1.66 8.77 25.07
CA LEU A 342 -1.90 9.00 23.63
C LEU A 342 -1.93 10.48 23.25
N GLY A 343 -2.36 11.35 24.16
CA GLY A 343 -2.53 12.79 23.94
C GLY A 343 -1.32 13.45 23.26
N PRO A 344 -0.08 13.29 23.77
CA PRO A 344 1.11 13.85 23.14
C PRO A 344 1.35 13.38 21.70
N GLN A 345 1.08 12.10 21.40
CA GLN A 345 1.30 11.50 20.08
C GLN A 345 0.30 12.05 19.06
N VAL A 346 -0.99 12.05 19.39
CA VAL A 346 -2.04 12.58 18.50
C VAL A 346 -1.92 14.09 18.33
N ASN A 347 -1.51 14.81 19.38
CA ASN A 347 -1.25 16.24 19.28
C ASN A 347 -0.10 16.51 18.32
N ARG A 348 1.02 15.77 18.42
CA ARG A 348 2.15 15.90 17.51
C ARG A 348 1.73 15.70 16.05
N MET A 349 1.00 14.63 15.75
CA MET A 349 0.52 14.36 14.38
C MET A 349 -0.36 15.50 13.85
N TYR A 350 -1.34 15.93 14.64
CA TYR A 350 -2.23 17.02 14.27
C TYR A 350 -1.45 18.34 14.09
N ASP A 351 -0.57 18.68 15.03
CA ASP A 351 0.17 19.96 14.99
C ASP A 351 1.12 19.98 13.78
N THR A 352 1.76 18.86 13.45
CA THR A 352 2.55 18.73 12.21
C THR A 352 1.71 18.97 10.95
N LEU A 353 0.55 18.33 10.81
CA LEU A 353 -0.31 18.48 9.62
C LEU A 353 -0.92 19.89 9.54
N LYS A 354 -1.27 20.48 10.67
CA LYS A 354 -1.82 21.83 10.78
C LYS A 354 -0.89 22.89 10.18
N GLU A 355 0.43 22.70 10.27
CA GLU A 355 1.41 23.62 9.67
C GLU A 355 1.25 23.78 8.16
N GLY A 356 0.76 22.73 7.49
CA GLY A 356 0.51 22.69 6.06
C GLY A 356 -0.87 23.21 5.65
N GLN A 357 -1.82 23.35 6.57
CA GLN A 357 -3.23 23.55 6.25
C GLN A 357 -3.50 24.71 5.27
N ARG A 358 -2.79 25.83 5.42
CA ARG A 358 -3.00 27.04 4.59
C ARG A 358 -2.58 26.86 3.13
N HIS A 359 -1.77 25.85 2.85
CA HIS A 359 -1.22 25.56 1.52
C HIS A 359 -1.90 24.36 0.85
N ARG A 360 -2.96 23.82 1.47
CA ARG A 360 -3.71 22.72 0.86
C ARG A 360 -4.23 23.11 -0.51
N ASP A 361 -4.84 24.29 -0.63
CA ASP A 361 -5.58 24.68 -1.84
C ASP A 361 -4.62 24.93 -3.03
N ASP A 362 -3.32 25.05 -2.74
CA ASP A 362 -2.25 25.15 -3.73
C ASP A 362 -1.81 23.79 -4.29
N ILE A 363 -2.27 22.65 -3.71
CA ILE A 363 -1.97 21.31 -4.23
C ILE A 363 -2.83 21.06 -5.47
N THR A 364 -2.20 20.67 -6.59
CA THR A 364 -2.90 20.32 -7.83
C THR A 364 -3.02 18.81 -8.05
N SER A 365 -2.11 18.01 -7.50
CA SER A 365 -2.15 16.56 -7.61
C SER A 365 -3.28 15.97 -6.75
N PRO A 366 -4.22 15.19 -7.33
CA PRO A 366 -5.34 14.63 -6.60
C PRO A 366 -4.88 13.62 -5.54
N ARG A 367 -3.76 12.92 -5.76
CA ARG A 367 -3.13 12.03 -4.78
C ARG A 367 -2.72 12.78 -3.52
N TRP A 368 -1.98 13.88 -3.69
CA TRP A 368 -1.52 14.70 -2.57
C TRP A 368 -2.68 15.40 -1.85
N GLN A 369 -3.72 15.84 -2.57
CA GLN A 369 -4.94 16.39 -1.98
C GLN A 369 -5.64 15.36 -1.08
N ALA A 370 -5.93 14.17 -1.62
CA ALA A 370 -6.60 13.09 -0.92
C ALA A 370 -5.80 12.63 0.31
N ALA A 371 -4.48 12.48 0.15
CA ALA A 371 -3.60 12.03 1.21
C ALA A 371 -3.48 13.04 2.36
N PHE A 372 -3.38 14.34 2.04
CA PHE A 372 -3.30 15.39 3.04
C PHE A 372 -4.62 15.49 3.81
N ASP A 373 -5.75 15.51 3.11
CA ASP A 373 -7.07 15.64 3.74
C ASP A 373 -7.43 14.46 4.62
N LEU A 374 -7.20 13.24 4.13
CA LEU A 374 -7.43 12.04 4.91
C LEU A 374 -6.57 12.09 6.18
N SER A 375 -5.28 12.34 6.03
CA SER A 375 -4.36 12.36 7.17
C SER A 375 -4.74 13.45 8.17
N PHE A 376 -5.06 14.65 7.68
CA PHE A 376 -5.41 15.77 8.56
C PHE A 376 -6.76 15.55 9.23
N GLY A 377 -7.78 15.09 8.49
CA GLY A 377 -9.09 14.74 9.01
C GLY A 377 -9.02 13.67 10.09
N ARG A 378 -8.29 12.56 9.85
CA ARG A 378 -8.08 11.49 10.83
C ARG A 378 -7.32 11.96 12.06
N SER A 379 -6.29 12.80 11.90
CA SER A 379 -5.58 13.39 13.05
C SER A 379 -6.47 14.31 13.89
N CYS A 380 -7.36 15.08 13.26
CA CYS A 380 -8.36 15.90 13.94
C CYS A 380 -9.33 15.01 14.73
N ALA A 381 -9.89 13.97 14.09
CA ALA A 381 -10.81 13.04 14.72
C ALA A 381 -10.19 12.34 15.93
N ALA A 382 -8.96 11.82 15.79
CA ALA A 382 -8.23 11.19 16.89
C ALA A 382 -7.94 12.17 18.04
N LYS A 383 -7.52 13.40 17.73
CA LYS A 383 -7.29 14.43 18.73
C LYS A 383 -8.57 14.77 19.50
N VAL A 384 -9.71 14.86 18.82
CA VAL A 384 -11.01 15.08 19.47
C VAL A 384 -11.40 13.88 20.35
N ARG A 385 -11.27 12.65 19.85
CA ARG A 385 -11.63 11.46 20.64
C ARG A 385 -10.77 11.34 21.90
N VAL A 386 -9.45 11.48 21.79
CA VAL A 386 -8.52 11.36 22.93
C VAL A 386 -8.70 12.51 23.92
N ASN A 387 -8.68 13.76 23.46
CA ASN A 387 -8.76 14.91 24.35
C ASN A 387 -10.18 15.08 24.91
N GLY A 388 -11.21 14.85 24.09
CA GLY A 388 -12.60 14.86 24.49
C GLY A 388 -12.90 13.80 25.54
N TYR A 389 -12.39 12.58 25.38
CA TYR A 389 -12.50 11.53 26.39
C TYR A 389 -11.89 12.00 27.72
N ASN A 390 -10.66 12.51 27.71
CA ASN A 390 -10.03 13.03 28.93
C ASN A 390 -10.83 14.20 29.57
N SER A 391 -11.37 15.10 28.76
CA SER A 391 -12.21 16.22 29.21
C SER A 391 -13.53 15.75 29.81
N MET A 392 -14.18 14.73 29.25
CA MET A 392 -15.41 14.13 29.77
C MET A 392 -15.17 13.45 31.13
N LEU A 393 -14.06 12.72 31.27
CA LEU A 393 -13.67 12.13 32.55
C LEU A 393 -13.39 13.20 33.60
N ALA A 394 -12.72 14.30 33.22
CA ALA A 394 -12.48 15.43 34.11
C ALA A 394 -13.78 16.15 34.51
N ALA A 395 -14.75 16.26 33.59
CA ALA A 395 -16.06 16.83 33.89
C ALA A 395 -16.80 15.99 34.93
N LEU A 396 -16.86 14.66 34.76
CA LEU A 396 -17.48 13.77 35.73
C LEU A 396 -16.76 13.80 37.09
N LYS A 397 -15.42 13.89 37.09
CA LYS A 397 -14.62 14.02 38.32
C LYS A 397 -14.89 15.31 39.10
N ARG A 398 -15.33 16.39 38.43
CA ARG A 398 -15.76 17.64 39.08
C ARG A 398 -17.16 17.54 39.71
N GLY A 399 -17.89 16.47 39.43
CA GLY A 399 -19.24 16.25 39.92
C GLY A 399 -20.29 16.44 38.83
N MET A 400 -21.14 15.44 38.68
CA MET A 400 -22.34 15.43 37.85
C MET A 400 -23.45 14.75 38.64
N THR A 401 -24.69 15.19 38.45
CA THR A 401 -25.88 14.60 39.10
C THR A 401 -26.69 13.82 38.08
N PHE A 402 -27.20 12.67 38.48
CA PHE A 402 -28.15 11.92 37.66
C PHE A 402 -29.47 12.70 37.52
N GLU A 403 -30.10 12.58 36.36
CA GLU A 403 -31.45 13.07 36.12
C GLU A 403 -32.49 12.06 36.62
N ASP A 404 -32.30 10.76 36.35
CA ASP A 404 -33.08 9.64 36.92
C ASP A 404 -32.54 9.21 38.30
N PRO A 405 -33.34 9.29 39.38
CA PRO A 405 -32.96 8.84 40.71
C PRO A 405 -32.58 7.35 40.82
N ASN A 406 -32.98 6.51 39.86
CA ASN A 406 -32.65 5.08 39.85
C ASN A 406 -31.30 4.77 39.20
N SER A 407 -30.69 5.75 38.53
CA SER A 407 -29.40 5.58 37.87
C SER A 407 -28.29 5.34 38.88
N THR A 408 -27.40 4.40 38.57
CA THR A 408 -26.26 4.04 39.41
C THR A 408 -24.93 4.07 38.64
N MET A 409 -24.99 4.33 37.34
CA MET A 409 -23.84 4.28 36.45
C MET A 409 -23.86 5.43 35.43
N TRP A 410 -22.69 6.04 35.23
CA TRP A 410 -22.42 6.86 34.06
C TRP A 410 -21.82 6.01 32.95
N VAL A 411 -22.39 6.13 31.76
CA VAL A 411 -21.91 5.46 30.54
C VAL A 411 -21.50 6.53 29.53
N LEU A 412 -20.22 6.52 29.16
CA LEU A 412 -19.68 7.39 28.14
C LEU A 412 -19.91 6.76 26.76
N GLU A 413 -20.68 7.43 25.91
CA GLU A 413 -21.01 6.96 24.57
C GLU A 413 -20.38 7.88 23.52
N SER A 414 -19.92 7.30 22.41
CA SER A 414 -19.50 8.09 21.24
C SER A 414 -20.72 8.78 20.64
N ASP A 415 -20.61 10.08 20.38
CA ASP A 415 -21.71 10.90 19.89
C ASP A 415 -21.21 11.94 18.87
N ASN A 416 -22.10 12.49 18.07
CA ASN A 416 -21.74 13.55 17.13
C ASN A 416 -21.70 14.94 17.77
N THR A 417 -22.27 15.08 18.96
CA THR A 417 -22.25 16.31 19.75
C THR A 417 -21.02 16.35 20.66
N ILE A 418 -20.47 17.55 20.89
CA ILE A 418 -19.36 17.77 21.81
C ILE A 418 -19.76 18.85 22.81
N SER A 419 -20.02 18.44 24.05
CA SER A 419 -20.54 19.32 25.12
C SER A 419 -19.45 19.96 25.99
N VAL A 420 -18.20 19.48 25.92
CA VAL A 420 -17.14 19.86 26.88
C VAL A 420 -16.28 21.06 26.48
N ALA A 421 -16.14 21.38 25.19
CA ALA A 421 -15.33 22.51 24.74
C ALA A 421 -15.63 22.93 23.30
N THR A 422 -15.83 24.23 23.07
CA THR A 422 -16.01 24.82 21.71
C THR A 422 -14.82 24.56 20.80
N SER A 423 -13.59 24.54 21.33
CA SER A 423 -12.39 24.22 20.55
C SER A 423 -12.38 22.79 20.01
N LEU A 424 -12.92 21.83 20.78
CA LEU A 424 -13.08 20.44 20.34
C LEU A 424 -14.23 20.29 19.34
N GLN A 425 -15.32 21.06 19.51
CA GLN A 425 -16.40 21.12 18.52
C GLN A 425 -15.89 21.60 17.16
N ASN A 426 -15.20 22.75 17.11
CA ASN A 426 -14.61 23.28 15.88
C ASN A 426 -13.64 22.29 15.20
N LEU A 427 -12.87 21.55 16.01
CA LEU A 427 -11.95 20.55 15.51
C LEU A 427 -12.68 19.31 14.94
N SER A 428 -13.79 18.91 15.56
CA SER A 428 -14.64 17.82 15.06
C SER A 428 -15.33 18.19 13.75
N ASP A 429 -15.84 19.41 13.65
CA ASP A 429 -16.46 19.90 12.42
C ASP A 429 -15.45 19.96 11.28
N ARG A 430 -14.21 20.37 11.57
CA ARG A 430 -13.11 20.29 10.61
C ARG A 430 -12.77 18.86 10.21
N ALA A 431 -12.73 17.92 11.15
CA ALA A 431 -12.48 16.51 10.85
C ALA A 431 -13.53 15.98 9.87
N ARG A 432 -14.82 16.22 10.14
CA ARG A 432 -15.93 15.84 9.25
C ARG A 432 -15.80 16.48 7.89
N LEU A 433 -15.54 17.79 7.83
CA LEU A 433 -15.39 18.52 6.57
C LEU A 433 -14.28 17.91 5.70
N LEU A 434 -13.12 17.62 6.26
CA LEU A 434 -11.98 17.07 5.52
C LEU A 434 -12.26 15.64 5.06
N LEU A 435 -12.78 14.78 5.95
CA LEU A 435 -13.06 13.39 5.61
C LEU A 435 -14.19 13.28 4.58
N GLN A 436 -15.25 14.07 4.71
CA GLN A 436 -16.34 14.11 3.74
C GLN A 436 -15.84 14.61 2.38
N ARG A 437 -14.96 15.61 2.36
CA ARG A 437 -14.34 16.09 1.13
C ARG A 437 -13.57 14.98 0.40
N VAL A 438 -12.85 14.12 1.13
CA VAL A 438 -12.15 12.97 0.51
C VAL A 438 -13.14 12.01 -0.14
N ILE A 439 -14.28 11.74 0.51
CA ILE A 439 -15.32 10.86 -0.04
C ILE A 439 -15.92 11.47 -1.32
N ASP A 440 -16.21 12.77 -1.28
CA ASP A 440 -16.92 13.48 -2.35
C ASP A 440 -16.03 13.76 -3.56
N GLU A 441 -14.78 14.19 -3.34
CA GLU A 441 -13.84 14.61 -4.39
C GLU A 441 -12.99 13.47 -4.93
N HIS A 442 -12.79 12.40 -4.15
CA HIS A 442 -11.93 11.26 -4.52
C HIS A 442 -12.68 9.90 -4.43
N PRO A 443 -13.87 9.77 -5.03
CA PRO A 443 -14.67 8.54 -4.93
C PRO A 443 -13.97 7.35 -5.58
N ASN A 444 -14.30 6.14 -5.10
CA ASN A 444 -13.72 4.87 -5.58
C ASN A 444 -12.19 4.82 -5.44
N THR A 445 -11.66 5.42 -4.38
CA THR A 445 -10.24 5.37 -4.03
C THR A 445 -10.05 4.82 -2.61
N PRO A 446 -8.85 4.30 -2.28
CA PRO A 446 -8.57 3.85 -0.92
C PRO A 446 -8.67 4.97 0.10
N TRP A 447 -8.39 6.23 -0.28
CA TRP A 447 -8.58 7.38 0.61
C TRP A 447 -10.04 7.58 1.00
N ALA A 448 -10.97 7.52 0.05
CA ALA A 448 -12.40 7.67 0.30
C ALA A 448 -12.95 6.54 1.18
N MET A 449 -12.54 5.29 0.93
CA MET A 449 -12.92 4.16 1.79
C MET A 449 -12.46 4.38 3.25
N MET A 450 -11.21 4.79 3.45
CA MET A 450 -10.68 5.04 4.79
C MET A 450 -11.38 6.23 5.46
N ALA A 451 -11.72 7.27 4.70
CA ALA A 451 -12.46 8.42 5.22
C ALA A 451 -13.89 8.04 5.65
N ASP A 452 -14.61 7.25 4.84
CA ASP A 452 -15.94 6.75 5.20
C ASP A 452 -15.90 5.90 6.47
N ARG A 453 -14.96 4.95 6.53
CA ARG A 453 -14.77 4.10 7.71
C ARG A 453 -14.47 4.92 8.96
N GLU A 454 -13.66 5.98 8.85
CA GLU A 454 -13.39 6.89 9.96
C GLU A 454 -14.66 7.60 10.46
N LEU A 455 -15.55 7.99 9.54
CA LEU A 455 -16.81 8.68 9.85
C LEU A 455 -17.92 7.77 10.38
N GLN A 456 -17.82 6.45 10.20
CA GLN A 456 -18.75 5.47 10.78
C GLN A 456 -18.74 5.51 12.32
N THR A 457 -17.60 5.87 12.93
CA THR A 457 -17.48 6.03 14.38
C THR A 457 -17.65 7.51 14.75
N PRO A 458 -18.65 7.89 15.56
CA PRO A 458 -18.81 9.26 16.00
C PRO A 458 -17.53 9.84 16.64
N ILE A 459 -17.26 11.11 16.39
CA ILE A 459 -15.99 11.77 16.76
C ILE A 459 -16.03 12.31 18.20
N GLY A 460 -17.22 12.66 18.70
CA GLY A 460 -17.43 13.25 20.01
C GLY A 460 -17.84 12.24 21.08
N TRP A 461 -18.25 12.77 22.23
CA TRP A 461 -18.61 12.01 23.42
C TRP A 461 -19.81 12.65 24.11
N LYS A 462 -20.70 11.81 24.64
CA LYS A 462 -21.72 12.23 25.61
C LYS A 462 -21.74 11.32 26.82
N TRP A 463 -22.15 11.87 27.95
CA TRP A 463 -22.54 11.07 29.10
C TRP A 463 -24.00 10.66 28.95
N THR A 464 -24.28 9.40 29.30
CA THR A 464 -25.61 8.86 29.52
C THR A 464 -25.64 8.20 30.90
N GLU A 465 -26.82 8.06 31.45
CA GLU A 465 -27.04 7.42 32.74
C GLU A 465 -27.75 6.07 32.58
N ARG A 466 -27.46 5.14 33.51
CA ARG A 466 -28.03 3.80 33.57
C ARG A 466 -28.22 3.30 35.00
#